data_AF-A0A2S6NF95-F1
#
_entry.id   AF-A0A2S6NF95-F1
#
_cell.length_a   1.000
_cell.length_b   1.000
_cell.length_c   1.000
_cell.angle_alpha   90.00
_cell.angle_beta   90.00
_cell.angle_gamma   90.00
#
_symmetry.space_group_name_H-M   'P 1'
#
loop_
_entity.id
_entity.type
_entity.pdbx_description
1 polymer ?
#
loop_
_entity_poly.entity_id
_entity_poly.type
_entity_poly.pdbx_seq_one_letter_code
_entity_poly.pdbx_strand_id
1 'polypeptide(L)'
;MQREAIPFGRTTVKKRRQHHVWQRYLKAWSDDGEVYCLADDRIFRTSTTAVAVERDFYKIGKLTPADIALIRLLLIDVEGLHPLTRKSHEDFLKLVTAPAVFEGQSVEVDGLIDTLRTNALEDYHAEIEASFLPLLERRAVQFSIQSRHSED
;
A
#
# COMPACT_ATOMS: atom_id res chain seq x y z
N MET A 1 -16.20 0.07 27.77
CA MET A 1 -15.30 -0.89 27.09
C MET A 1 -14.24 -0.07 26.38
N GLN A 2 -13.09 0.12 27.04
CA GLN A 2 -12.01 0.97 26.57
C GLN A 2 -11.36 0.31 25.35
N ARG A 3 -11.34 1.00 24.20
CA ARG A 3 -10.57 0.57 23.04
C ARG A 3 -9.12 0.92 23.34
N GLU A 4 -8.30 -0.09 23.60
CA GLU A 4 -6.85 0.07 23.69
C GLU A 4 -6.33 0.67 22.39
N ALA A 5 -5.40 1.62 22.51
CA ALA A 5 -4.71 2.20 21.37
C ALA A 5 -3.82 1.13 20.73
N ILE A 6 -4.20 0.64 19.55
CA ILE A 6 -3.43 -0.34 18.78
C ILE A 6 -2.31 0.43 18.06
N PRO A 7 -1.02 0.22 18.39
CA PRO A 7 0.07 0.91 17.72
C PRO A 7 0.39 0.27 16.36
N PHE A 8 1.14 1.02 15.57
CA PHE A 8 1.56 0.79 14.18
C PHE A 8 1.96 -0.68 13.86
N GLY A 9 1.34 -1.27 12.81
CA GLY A 9 1.54 -2.67 12.40
C GLY A 9 0.23 -3.45 12.30
N ARG A 10 -0.62 -3.12 11.32
CA ARG A 10 -2.03 -3.59 11.27
C ARG A 10 -2.23 -5.08 11.00
N THR A 11 -1.21 -5.85 10.59
CA THR A 11 -1.40 -7.29 10.34
C THR A 11 -0.12 -8.09 10.53
N THR A 12 -0.16 -9.13 11.36
CA THR A 12 0.90 -10.17 11.47
C THR A 12 0.87 -11.16 10.30
N VAL A 13 -0.11 -11.03 9.40
CA VAL A 13 -0.27 -11.85 8.21
C VAL A 13 0.34 -11.12 7.01
N LYS A 14 1.18 -11.82 6.26
CA LYS A 14 1.73 -11.31 4.98
C LYS A 14 0.62 -11.12 3.97
N LYS A 15 0.46 -9.89 3.49
CA LYS A 15 -0.36 -9.59 2.33
C LYS A 15 0.38 -10.08 1.09
N ARG A 16 -0.35 -10.77 0.21
CA ARG A 16 0.19 -11.33 -1.04
C ARG A 16 -0.66 -10.82 -2.18
N ARG A 17 -0.09 -10.80 -3.40
CA ARG A 17 -0.79 -10.36 -4.62
C ARG A 17 -1.29 -8.92 -4.52
N GLN A 18 -0.46 -8.07 -3.93
CA GLN A 18 -0.79 -6.69 -3.60
C GLN A 18 -0.94 -5.83 -4.85
N HIS A 19 -0.16 -6.14 -5.89
CA HIS A 19 -0.31 -5.55 -7.22
C HIS A 19 -1.31 -6.35 -8.04
N HIS A 20 -2.37 -5.69 -8.49
CA HIS A 20 -3.34 -6.26 -9.39
C HIS A 20 -3.65 -5.27 -10.51
N VAL A 21 -3.79 -5.79 -11.73
CA VAL A 21 -4.36 -4.99 -12.82
C VAL A 21 -5.80 -4.65 -12.46
N TRP A 22 -6.18 -3.41 -12.74
CA TRP A 22 -7.51 -2.91 -12.42
C TRP A 22 -8.59 -3.83 -12.99
N GLN A 23 -9.37 -4.43 -12.10
CA GLN A 23 -10.33 -5.47 -12.49
C GLN A 23 -11.43 -4.94 -13.43
N ARG A 24 -11.74 -3.64 -13.39
CA ARG A 24 -12.71 -3.04 -14.32
C ARG A 24 -12.21 -3.07 -15.76
N TYR A 25 -10.90 -2.88 -15.95
CA TYR A 25 -10.27 -3.02 -17.26
C TYR A 25 -10.30 -4.49 -17.70
N LEU A 26 -9.79 -5.42 -16.89
CA LEU A 26 -9.71 -6.83 -17.29
C LEU A 26 -11.07 -7.52 -17.51
N LYS A 27 -12.07 -7.20 -16.68
CA LYS A 27 -13.42 -7.78 -16.81
C LYS A 27 -14.10 -7.42 -18.13
N ALA A 28 -13.77 -6.26 -18.72
CA ALA A 28 -14.31 -5.88 -20.02
C ALA A 28 -13.75 -6.73 -21.17
N TRP A 29 -12.65 -7.45 -20.93
CA TRP A 29 -11.94 -8.31 -21.90
C TRP A 29 -12.14 -9.79 -21.59
N SER A 30 -12.81 -10.12 -20.48
CA SER A 30 -13.00 -11.49 -20.04
C SER A 30 -14.23 -12.14 -20.66
N ASP A 31 -14.10 -13.41 -20.98
CA ASP A 31 -15.21 -14.32 -21.27
C ASP A 31 -15.38 -15.27 -20.08
N ASP A 32 -16.55 -15.24 -19.43
CA ASP A 32 -16.86 -15.98 -18.20
C ASP A 32 -15.83 -15.80 -17.06
N GLY A 33 -15.32 -14.57 -16.89
CA GLY A 33 -14.35 -14.24 -15.84
C GLY A 33 -12.91 -14.69 -16.11
N GLU A 34 -12.65 -15.25 -17.30
CA GLU A 34 -11.33 -15.65 -17.75
C GLU A 34 -10.86 -14.84 -18.96
N VAL A 35 -9.55 -14.73 -19.12
CA VAL A 35 -8.92 -14.11 -20.30
C VAL A 35 -7.88 -15.05 -20.90
N TYR A 36 -7.65 -14.92 -22.20
CA TYR A 36 -6.50 -15.54 -22.85
C TYR A 36 -5.25 -14.68 -22.62
N CYS A 37 -4.15 -15.33 -22.27
CA CYS A 37 -2.84 -14.71 -22.09
C CYS A 37 -1.80 -15.43 -22.95
N LEU A 38 -0.81 -14.67 -23.41
CA LEU A 38 0.40 -15.20 -24.04
C LEU A 38 1.57 -14.94 -23.08
N ALA A 39 2.20 -15.99 -22.59
CA ALA A 39 3.44 -15.90 -21.81
C ALA A 39 4.34 -17.10 -22.16
N ASP A 40 5.65 -16.86 -22.23
CA ASP A 40 6.65 -17.89 -22.58
C ASP A 40 6.27 -18.70 -23.85
N ASP A 41 5.82 -17.99 -24.89
CA ASP A 41 5.32 -18.53 -26.17
C ASP A 41 4.15 -19.51 -26.06
N ARG A 42 3.41 -19.48 -24.94
CA ARG A 42 2.24 -20.33 -24.70
C ARG A 42 0.98 -19.51 -24.52
N ILE A 43 -0.09 -19.94 -25.19
CA ILE A 43 -1.43 -19.38 -25.02
C ILE A 43 -2.17 -20.22 -23.97
N PHE A 44 -2.72 -19.56 -22.96
CA PHE A 44 -3.51 -20.20 -21.91
C PHE A 44 -4.66 -19.30 -21.43
N ARG A 45 -5.67 -19.90 -20.83
CA ARG A 45 -6.76 -19.20 -20.13
C ARG A 45 -6.42 -19.06 -18.65
N THR A 46 -6.79 -17.93 -18.05
CA THR A 46 -6.64 -17.72 -16.61
C THR A 46 -7.67 -16.72 -16.08
N SER A 47 -7.92 -16.74 -14.77
CA SER A 47 -8.82 -15.77 -14.14
C SER A 47 -8.26 -14.35 -14.22
N THR A 48 -9.12 -13.34 -14.32
CA THR A 48 -8.70 -11.92 -14.30
C THR A 48 -7.93 -11.54 -13.04
N THR A 49 -8.09 -12.28 -11.94
CA THR A 49 -7.39 -12.03 -10.69
C THR A 49 -5.96 -12.56 -10.70
N ALA A 50 -5.62 -13.48 -11.61
CA ALA A 50 -4.29 -14.10 -11.72
C ALA A 50 -3.39 -13.44 -12.78
N VAL A 51 -3.93 -12.53 -13.59
CA VAL A 51 -3.20 -11.84 -14.65
C VAL A 51 -2.26 -10.78 -14.08
N ALA A 52 -1.00 -10.80 -14.54
CA ALA A 52 0.05 -9.83 -14.18
C ALA A 52 0.19 -9.64 -12.65
N VAL A 53 0.04 -10.74 -11.91
CA VAL A 53 0.25 -10.76 -10.48
C VAL A 53 1.69 -11.13 -10.20
N GLU A 54 2.44 -10.18 -9.66
CA GLU A 54 3.75 -10.45 -9.09
C GLU A 54 3.64 -10.70 -7.58
N ARG A 55 4.26 -11.78 -7.12
CA ARG A 55 4.28 -12.11 -5.70
C ARG A 55 5.21 -11.13 -4.99
N ASP A 56 4.70 -10.48 -3.94
CA ASP A 56 5.45 -9.56 -3.08
C ASP A 56 6.00 -8.33 -3.82
N PHE A 57 5.30 -7.88 -4.87
CA PHE A 57 5.71 -6.74 -5.71
C PHE A 57 6.06 -5.49 -4.90
N TYR A 58 5.31 -5.18 -3.84
CA TYR A 58 5.56 -4.01 -3.00
C TYR A 58 6.47 -4.29 -1.80
N LYS A 59 7.07 -5.48 -1.71
CA LYS A 59 7.98 -5.80 -0.62
C LYS A 59 9.22 -4.92 -0.70
N ILE A 60 9.45 -4.17 0.38
CA ILE A 60 10.60 -3.29 0.48
C ILE A 60 11.85 -4.11 0.78
N GLY A 61 12.83 -4.01 -0.11
CA GLY A 61 14.15 -4.61 0.07
C GLY A 61 14.93 -3.97 1.22
N LYS A 62 16.05 -4.58 1.60
CA LYS A 62 16.98 -3.96 2.55
C LYS A 62 17.62 -2.73 1.90
N LEU A 63 17.43 -1.57 2.52
CA LEU A 63 18.03 -0.32 2.07
C LEU A 63 19.50 -0.25 2.51
N THR A 64 20.38 0.09 1.57
CA THR A 64 21.78 0.38 1.84
C THR A 64 21.95 1.81 2.36
N PRO A 65 23.09 2.15 2.98
CA PRO A 65 23.39 3.53 3.35
C PRO A 65 23.32 4.51 2.16
N ALA A 66 23.68 4.04 0.95
CA ALA A 66 23.59 4.84 -0.27
C ALA A 66 22.13 5.11 -0.67
N ASP A 67 21.25 4.10 -0.56
CA ASP A 67 19.82 4.27 -0.82
C ASP A 67 19.19 5.28 0.16
N ILE A 68 19.54 5.18 1.44
CA ILE A 68 19.08 6.11 2.48
C ILE A 68 19.57 7.53 2.17
N ALA A 69 20.84 7.70 1.82
CA ALA A 69 21.40 9.01 1.46
C ALA A 69 20.70 9.61 0.24
N LEU A 70 20.42 8.78 -0.78
CA LEU A 70 19.72 9.21 -1.99
C LEU A 70 18.27 9.61 -1.70
N ILE A 71 17.53 8.82 -0.92
CA ILE A 71 16.16 9.14 -0.48
C ILE A 71 16.14 10.47 0.26
N ARG A 72 17.10 10.66 1.18
CA ARG A 72 17.21 11.91 1.92
C ARG A 72 17.43 13.10 0.99
N LEU A 73 18.40 12.99 0.09
CA LEU A 73 18.71 14.04 -0.88
C LEU A 73 17.51 14.40 -1.77
N LEU A 74 16.78 13.40 -2.27
CA LEU A 74 15.72 13.61 -3.25
C LEU A 74 14.36 13.98 -2.65
N LEU A 75 14.05 13.52 -1.43
CA LEU A 75 12.69 13.57 -0.89
C LEU A 75 12.57 14.25 0.48
N ILE A 76 13.64 14.28 1.28
CA ILE A 76 13.57 14.77 2.67
C ILE A 76 14.27 16.12 2.79
N ASP A 77 15.54 16.18 2.41
CA ASP A 77 16.44 17.32 2.58
C ASP A 77 16.29 18.37 1.45
N VAL A 78 15.16 18.34 0.74
CA VAL A 78 14.81 19.28 -0.33
C VAL A 78 14.48 20.64 0.25
N GLU A 79 14.99 21.70 -0.38
CA GLU A 79 14.71 23.08 -0.03
C GLU A 79 13.24 23.43 -0.29
N GLY A 80 12.61 24.18 0.62
CA GLY A 80 11.20 24.57 0.50
C GLY A 80 10.18 23.44 0.79
N LEU A 81 10.62 22.24 1.14
CA LEU A 81 9.71 21.15 1.49
C LEU A 81 8.89 21.47 2.74
N HIS A 82 7.57 21.33 2.64
CA HIS A 82 6.65 21.58 3.75
C HIS A 82 6.97 20.70 4.98
N PRO A 83 6.95 21.23 6.21
CA PRO A 83 7.38 20.49 7.41
C PRO A 83 6.61 19.18 7.65
N LEU A 84 5.30 19.16 7.41
CA LEU A 84 4.51 17.93 7.55
C LEU A 84 4.91 16.87 6.51
N THR A 85 5.20 17.30 5.29
CA THR A 85 5.64 16.40 4.22
C THR A 85 7.01 15.82 4.56
N ARG A 86 7.94 16.64 5.05
CA ARG A 86 9.25 16.17 5.54
C ARG A 86 9.10 15.13 6.63
N LYS A 87 8.27 15.41 7.63
CA LYS A 87 7.99 14.48 8.73
C LYS A 87 7.42 13.15 8.23
N SER A 88 6.44 13.18 7.33
CA SER A 88 5.86 11.95 6.76
C SER A 88 6.90 11.08 6.04
N HIS A 89 7.80 11.70 5.26
CA HIS A 89 8.89 10.95 4.61
C HIS A 89 9.89 10.38 5.61
N GLU A 90 10.25 11.14 6.65
CA GLU A 90 11.15 10.64 7.70
C GLU A 90 10.54 9.48 8.49
N ASP A 91 9.26 9.60 8.85
CA ASP A 91 8.56 8.57 9.63
C ASP A 91 8.44 7.28 8.82
N PHE A 92 8.14 7.37 7.51
CA PHE A 92 8.15 6.22 6.61
C PHE A 92 9.55 5.62 6.43
N LEU A 93 10.58 6.45 6.27
CA LEU A 93 11.95 5.97 6.13
C LEU A 93 12.42 5.24 7.42
N LYS A 94 12.07 5.76 8.60
CA LYS A 94 12.34 5.10 9.89
C LYS A 94 11.61 3.77 9.99
N LEU A 95 10.34 3.72 9.61
CA LEU A 95 9.53 2.50 9.61
C LEU A 95 10.21 1.34 8.87
N VAL A 96 10.79 1.63 7.69
CA VAL A 96 11.36 0.59 6.83
C VAL A 96 12.82 0.26 7.14
N THR A 97 13.53 1.14 7.85
CA THR A 97 14.96 0.99 8.18
C THR A 97 15.22 0.51 9.61
N ALA A 98 14.48 1.01 10.60
CA ALA A 98 14.68 0.64 12.01
C ALA A 98 14.61 -0.87 12.30
N PRO A 99 13.70 -1.66 11.67
CA PRO A 99 13.63 -3.10 11.88
C PRO A 99 14.92 -3.84 11.50
N ALA A 100 15.73 -3.27 10.61
CA ALA A 100 16.99 -3.90 10.17
C ALA A 100 18.00 -4.10 11.31
N VAL A 101 17.89 -3.34 12.40
CA VAL A 101 18.75 -3.46 13.59
C VAL A 101 18.50 -4.78 14.35
N PHE A 102 17.32 -5.38 14.17
CA PHE A 102 16.92 -6.61 14.84
C PHE A 102 17.06 -7.87 13.97
N GLU A 103 17.55 -7.74 12.73
CA GLU A 103 17.78 -8.88 11.85
C GLU A 103 18.76 -9.88 12.45
N GLY A 104 18.43 -11.17 12.35
CA GLY A 104 19.27 -12.27 12.83
C GLY A 104 19.22 -12.51 14.34
N GLN A 105 18.38 -11.77 15.08
CA GLN A 105 18.21 -12.02 16.51
C GLN A 105 17.44 -13.31 16.81
N SER A 106 16.42 -13.62 16.00
CA SER A 106 15.70 -14.90 16.07
C SER A 106 14.89 -15.14 14.78
N VAL A 107 14.55 -16.40 14.52
CA VAL A 107 13.68 -16.79 13.39
C VAL A 107 12.32 -16.09 13.46
N GLU A 108 11.80 -15.89 14.66
CA GLU A 108 10.52 -15.21 14.87
C GLU A 108 10.61 -13.72 14.51
N VAL A 109 11.66 -13.05 14.99
CA VAL A 109 11.92 -11.63 14.69
C VAL A 109 12.12 -11.42 13.19
N ASP A 110 12.89 -12.30 12.54
CA ASP A 110 13.10 -12.25 11.09
C ASP A 110 11.79 -12.45 10.32
N GLY A 111 10.91 -13.33 10.80
CA GLY A 111 9.57 -13.53 10.24
C GLY A 111 8.68 -12.28 10.34
N LEU A 112 8.76 -11.57 11.47
CA LEU A 112 8.05 -10.30 11.69
C LEU A 112 8.60 -9.19 10.78
N ILE A 113 9.93 -9.06 10.67
CA ILE A 113 10.58 -8.10 9.79
C ILE A 113 10.19 -8.35 8.33
N ASP A 114 10.16 -9.61 7.88
CA ASP A 114 9.74 -9.95 6.52
C ASP A 114 8.28 -9.60 6.26
N THR A 115 7.42 -9.79 7.26
CA THR A 115 6.01 -9.41 7.17
C THR A 115 5.84 -7.90 7.08
N LEU A 116 6.54 -7.17 7.94
CA LEU A 116 6.55 -5.71 7.90
C LEU A 116 7.02 -5.19 6.55
N ARG A 117 8.13 -5.71 6.00
CA ARG A 117 8.64 -5.32 4.68
C ARG A 117 7.67 -5.55 3.55
N THR A 118 6.92 -6.65 3.62
CA THR A 118 5.91 -7.01 2.63
C THR A 118 4.73 -6.03 2.70
N ASN A 119 4.28 -5.70 3.90
CA ASN A 119 3.03 -4.95 4.09
C ASN A 119 3.23 -3.44 4.14
N ALA A 120 4.43 -2.93 4.49
CA ALA A 120 4.67 -1.54 4.88
C ALA A 120 4.15 -0.51 3.85
N LEU A 121 4.46 -0.71 2.57
CA LEU A 121 4.05 0.26 1.54
C LEU A 121 2.54 0.26 1.33
N GLU A 122 1.93 -0.92 1.27
CA GLU A 122 0.49 -1.06 1.09
C GLU A 122 -0.28 -0.51 2.30
N ASP A 123 0.16 -0.85 3.52
CA ASP A 123 -0.46 -0.36 4.76
C ASP A 123 -0.35 1.16 4.88
N TYR A 124 0.79 1.74 4.49
CA TYR A 124 1.01 3.18 4.49
C TYR A 124 0.03 3.91 3.55
N HIS A 125 -0.10 3.45 2.31
CA HIS A 125 -1.02 4.06 1.36
C HIS A 125 -2.49 3.81 1.73
N ALA A 126 -2.83 2.63 2.23
CA ALA A 126 -4.18 2.35 2.72
C ALA A 126 -4.57 3.25 3.91
N GLU A 127 -3.63 3.60 4.80
CA GLU A 127 -3.87 4.55 5.89
C GLU A 127 -4.10 5.97 5.36
N ILE A 128 -3.29 6.41 4.40
CA ILE A 128 -3.49 7.70 3.72
C ILE A 128 -4.87 7.75 3.10
N GLU A 129 -5.26 6.75 2.30
CA GLU A 129 -6.57 6.65 1.68
C GLU A 129 -7.71 6.67 2.72
N ALA A 130 -7.58 5.88 3.78
CA ALA A 130 -8.56 5.82 4.86
C ALA A 130 -8.72 7.17 5.58
N SER A 131 -7.66 7.96 5.68
CA SER A 131 -7.71 9.28 6.32
C SER A 131 -8.61 10.28 5.57
N PHE A 132 -8.86 10.07 4.27
CA PHE A 132 -9.75 10.90 3.47
C PHE A 132 -11.23 10.49 3.56
N LEU A 133 -11.53 9.27 4.03
CA LEU A 133 -12.91 8.77 4.08
C LEU A 133 -13.89 9.70 4.82
N PRO A 134 -13.58 10.24 6.02
CA PRO A 134 -14.50 11.13 6.71
C PRO A 134 -14.84 12.40 5.92
N LEU A 135 -13.90 12.89 5.10
CA LEU A 135 -14.11 14.07 4.26
C LEU A 135 -15.04 13.77 3.08
N LEU A 136 -14.90 12.57 2.50
CA LEU A 136 -15.76 12.11 1.40
C LEU A 136 -17.18 11.85 1.89
N GLU A 137 -17.34 11.18 3.03
CA GLU A 137 -18.64 10.90 3.64
C GLU A 137 -19.41 12.18 3.99
N ARG A 138 -18.71 13.19 4.52
CA ARG A 138 -19.31 14.50 4.80
C ARG A 138 -19.91 15.15 3.54
N ARG A 139 -19.26 15.02 2.39
CA ARG A 139 -19.77 15.59 1.13
C ARG A 139 -20.91 14.79 0.52
N ALA A 140 -20.91 13.46 0.64
CA ALA A 140 -22.02 12.62 0.17
C ALA A 140 -23.34 12.97 0.87
N VAL A 141 -23.29 13.30 2.16
CA VAL A 141 -24.45 13.80 2.92
C VAL A 141 -24.89 15.19 2.45
N GLN A 142 -23.97 16.08 2.12
CA GLN A 142 -24.31 17.45 1.69
C GLN A 142 -24.96 17.52 0.31
N PHE A 143 -24.52 16.67 -0.65
CA PHE A 143 -25.15 16.56 -1.97
C PHE A 143 -26.58 16.00 -1.91
N SER A 144 -26.84 15.05 -1.00
CA SER A 144 -28.16 14.42 -0.81
C SER A 144 -29.17 15.30 -0.05
N ILE A 145 -28.70 16.38 0.58
CA ILE A 145 -29.54 17.44 1.17
C ILE A 145 -29.83 18.52 0.12
N GLN A 146 -28.84 18.93 -0.68
CA GLN A 146 -29.03 19.94 -1.73
C GLN A 146 -29.95 19.46 -2.87
N SER A 147 -29.88 18.19 -3.26
CA SER A 147 -30.78 17.61 -4.26
C SER A 147 -32.24 17.51 -3.82
N ARG A 148 -32.51 17.66 -2.51
CA ARG A 148 -33.85 17.64 -1.91
C ARG A 148 -34.44 19.03 -1.69
N HIS A 149 -33.70 20.09 -1.99
CA HIS A 149 -34.16 21.49 -1.88
C HIS A 149 -34.28 22.19 -3.24
N SER A 150 -34.06 21.46 -4.35
CA SER A 150 -34.27 21.93 -5.72
C SER A 150 -35.53 21.35 -6.38
N GLU A 151 -36.36 20.63 -5.62
CA GLU A 151 -37.62 20.04 -6.08
C GLU A 151 -38.86 20.69 -5.43
N ASP A 152 -38.69 21.76 -4.64
CA ASP A 152 -39.76 22.63 -4.11
C ASP A 152 -39.67 24.03 -4.75
#